data_AF-A0A354Q8X9-F1
#
_entry.id   AF-A0A354Q8X9-F1
#
_cell.length_a   1.000
_cell.length_b   1.000
_cell.length_c   1.000
_cell.angle_alpha   90.00
_cell.angle_beta   90.00
_cell.angle_gamma   90.00
#
_symmetry.space_group_name_H-M   'P 1'
#
loop_
_entity.id
_entity.type
_entity.pdbx_description
1 polymer ?
#
loop_
_entity_poly.entity_id
_entity_poly.type
_entity_poly.pdbx_seq_one_letter_code
_entity_poly.pdbx_strand_id
1 'polypeptide(L)'
;MQRFLNFGGKMEQAIQIINLDIQGMTCAGCVNSVEKALGNVDGVDLAEVNFALNRAAVHYNPEIANPSVLESAVEEAGFEAQRLKDTEDAPEPSEQSEQEYLKFRSKMWLALGFSVPLVLLAMGPMLGFSLPNWFAPETEPLRYGLIQLLLTLPVLWAGRDFYTKGISTLLHRTPNMDTLVAMGTAAAVGFSLWNLFGTQLNAEGFYFETAGVIIALILMGKSLEAKSRSRASAAISSLLKLRPKEAVLVHEGKESSISIDLVHPGDVLRVRPGSIVPADGIVVEGSSFVDESMLTGEPLPVEKTVGDHGSSGSEVTGGTLNTNGVLTIRVQRVGGETTLSRIIRLVENAQLAKAPVARLADQVAGVFVPVVLVIAAFTGVGWWLSGASANEILGYTVAVLVIACPCALGLATPIAIMVGTGTAAQHGILFRNAPALEAAHRLDTLILDKTGTLTEGRPKVTQIITVDTKNQKQAQTELLKLASAVEQGSEHPLGRAVVAEAEKQNL
;
A
#
# COMPACT_ATOMS: atom_id res chain seq x y z
N MET A 1 -52.00 -11.16 -12.53
CA MET A 1 -52.05 -10.00 -11.62
C MET A 1 -52.26 -10.47 -10.17
N GLN A 2 -51.37 -11.34 -9.66
CA GLN A 2 -51.39 -11.85 -8.28
C GLN A 2 -50.06 -12.56 -7.91
N ARG A 3 -48.94 -12.12 -8.49
CA ARG A 3 -47.60 -12.72 -8.28
C ARG A 3 -46.51 -11.69 -7.99
N PHE A 4 -46.91 -10.50 -7.50
CA PHE A 4 -46.02 -9.35 -7.25
C PHE A 4 -46.10 -8.79 -5.81
N LEU A 5 -46.75 -9.49 -4.87
CA LEU A 5 -46.96 -8.99 -3.50
C LEU A 5 -46.51 -10.01 -2.44
N ASN A 6 -45.25 -10.45 -2.49
CA ASN A 6 -44.64 -11.22 -1.41
C ASN A 6 -43.10 -11.05 -1.36
N PHE A 7 -42.63 -9.80 -1.47
CA PHE A 7 -41.35 -9.42 -0.86
C PHE A 7 -41.67 -8.78 0.49
N GLY A 8 -42.00 -9.63 1.47
CA GLY A 8 -41.92 -9.27 2.87
C GLY A 8 -40.46 -8.98 3.22
N GLY A 9 -40.24 -7.90 3.96
CA GLY A 9 -38.93 -7.33 4.25
C GLY A 9 -37.93 -8.35 4.77
N LYS A 10 -36.85 -8.55 4.01
CA LYS A 10 -35.55 -8.78 4.65
C LYS A 10 -35.08 -7.40 5.10
N MET A 11 -35.00 -7.19 6.42
CA MET A 11 -34.26 -6.06 6.97
C MET A 11 -32.90 -6.01 6.27
N GLU A 12 -32.52 -4.84 5.75
CA GLU A 12 -31.13 -4.55 5.41
C GLU A 12 -30.29 -4.83 6.66
N GLN A 13 -29.60 -5.97 6.67
CA GLN A 13 -28.66 -6.29 7.73
C GLN A 13 -27.55 -5.23 7.66
N ALA A 14 -27.32 -4.52 8.76
CA ALA A 14 -26.35 -3.44 8.81
C ALA A 14 -24.92 -4.01 8.72
N ILE A 15 -24.43 -4.19 7.49
CA ILE A 15 -23.05 -4.56 7.22
C ILE A 15 -22.16 -3.42 7.70
N GLN A 16 -21.25 -3.73 8.62
CA GLN A 16 -20.23 -2.80 9.10
C GLN A 16 -18.88 -3.13 8.48
N ILE A 17 -18.06 -2.11 8.28
CA ILE A 17 -16.69 -2.25 7.80
C ILE A 17 -15.76 -2.02 8.98
N ILE A 18 -14.88 -2.98 9.26
CA ILE A 18 -13.77 -2.81 10.20
C ILE A 18 -12.44 -2.90 9.48
N ASN A 19 -11.53 -1.99 9.83
CA ASN A 19 -10.16 -1.98 9.36
C ASN A 19 -9.22 -2.56 10.43
N LEU A 20 -8.52 -3.62 10.07
CA LEU A 20 -7.51 -4.28 10.90
C LEU A 20 -6.12 -3.97 10.34
N ASP A 21 -5.18 -3.57 11.19
CA ASP A 21 -3.74 -3.61 10.89
C ASP A 21 -3.25 -5.05 11.11
N ILE A 22 -2.58 -5.61 10.10
CA ILE A 22 -2.13 -7.00 10.11
C ILE A 22 -0.62 -7.03 9.97
N GLN A 23 0.04 -7.42 11.05
CA GLN A 23 1.48 -7.57 11.10
C GLN A 23 1.92 -8.99 10.76
N GLY A 24 3.14 -9.08 10.23
CA GLY A 24 3.76 -10.35 9.88
C GLY A 24 3.56 -10.80 8.44
N MET A 25 2.67 -10.15 7.66
CA MET A 25 2.54 -10.42 6.23
C MET A 25 3.85 -10.09 5.50
N THR A 26 4.37 -11.04 4.71
CA THR A 26 5.66 -10.90 4.00
C THR A 26 5.60 -11.19 2.51
N CYS A 27 4.46 -11.65 2.02
CA CYS A 27 4.19 -11.89 0.61
C CYS A 27 2.69 -11.82 0.35
N ALA A 28 2.28 -11.76 -0.91
CA ALA A 28 0.86 -11.78 -1.26
C ALA A 28 0.20 -13.18 -1.03
N GLY A 29 0.98 -14.25 -0.84
CA GLY A 29 0.48 -15.52 -0.30
C GLY A 29 -0.04 -15.43 1.14
N CYS A 30 0.57 -14.58 1.99
CA CYS A 30 0.05 -14.30 3.34
C CYS A 30 -1.33 -13.66 3.27
N VAL A 31 -1.52 -12.74 2.31
CA VAL A 31 -2.78 -12.02 2.09
C VAL A 31 -3.91 -12.97 1.78
N ASN A 32 -3.71 -13.93 0.87
CA ASN A 32 -4.72 -14.94 0.54
C ASN A 32 -5.06 -15.83 1.76
N SER A 33 -4.09 -16.09 2.63
CA SER A 33 -4.30 -16.90 3.83
C SER A 33 -5.17 -16.16 4.84
N VAL A 34 -4.90 -14.88 5.05
CA VAL A 34 -5.69 -13.98 5.89
C VAL A 34 -7.09 -13.75 5.31
N GLU A 35 -7.24 -13.50 4.00
CA GLU A 35 -8.54 -13.33 3.34
C GLU A 35 -9.41 -14.58 3.49
N LYS A 36 -8.84 -15.77 3.30
CA LYS A 36 -9.56 -17.02 3.52
C LYS A 36 -9.93 -17.22 4.98
N ALA A 37 -9.03 -16.90 5.91
CA ALA A 37 -9.32 -17.03 7.33
C ALA A 37 -10.48 -16.13 7.75
N LEU A 38 -10.44 -14.85 7.34
CA LEU A 38 -11.51 -13.88 7.60
C LEU A 38 -12.81 -14.24 6.87
N GLY A 39 -12.73 -14.67 5.61
CA GLY A 39 -13.91 -15.06 4.82
C GLY A 39 -14.58 -16.36 5.28
N ASN A 40 -13.89 -17.18 6.07
CA ASN A 40 -14.45 -18.38 6.70
C ASN A 40 -15.15 -18.09 8.04
N VAL A 41 -15.10 -16.86 8.54
CA VAL A 41 -15.80 -16.48 9.77
C VAL A 41 -17.28 -16.26 9.45
N ASP A 42 -18.16 -16.95 10.18
CA ASP A 42 -19.61 -16.79 10.05
C ASP A 42 -20.01 -15.33 10.31
N GLY A 43 -20.71 -14.72 9.35
CA GLY A 43 -21.13 -13.32 9.41
C GLY A 43 -20.22 -12.35 8.66
N VAL A 44 -19.10 -12.81 8.07
CA VAL A 44 -18.30 -12.00 7.13
C VAL A 44 -18.87 -12.14 5.72
N ASP A 45 -19.16 -11.01 5.08
CA ASP A 45 -19.70 -10.95 3.72
C ASP A 45 -18.58 -10.75 2.69
N LEU A 46 -17.59 -9.92 3.04
CA LEU A 46 -16.41 -9.66 2.21
C LEU A 46 -15.20 -9.36 3.10
N ALA A 47 -14.05 -9.95 2.79
CA ALA A 47 -12.78 -9.61 3.42
C ALA A 47 -11.75 -9.28 2.33
N GLU A 48 -11.25 -8.04 2.34
CA GLU A 48 -10.23 -7.57 1.41
C GLU A 48 -8.98 -7.20 2.18
N VAL A 49 -7.85 -7.81 1.83
CA VAL A 49 -6.58 -7.55 2.52
C VAL A 49 -5.61 -6.91 1.54
N ASN A 50 -5.12 -5.73 1.90
CA ASN A 50 -4.13 -4.99 1.14
C ASN A 50 -2.75 -5.14 1.78
N PHE A 51 -1.91 -5.90 1.08
CA PHE A 51 -0.52 -6.10 1.46
C PHE A 51 0.26 -4.80 1.60
N ALA A 52 0.07 -3.83 0.69
CA ALA A 52 0.85 -2.60 0.62
C ALA A 52 0.59 -1.65 1.79
N LEU A 53 -0.56 -1.79 2.46
CA LEU A 53 -0.90 -1.01 3.64
C LEU A 53 -0.83 -1.81 4.94
N ASN A 54 -0.54 -3.12 4.87
CA ASN A 54 -0.72 -4.05 5.99
C ASN A 54 -2.13 -3.99 6.58
N ARG A 55 -3.16 -3.73 5.76
CA ARG A 55 -4.53 -3.51 6.23
C ARG A 55 -5.49 -4.54 5.68
N ALA A 56 -6.48 -4.93 6.48
CA ALA A 56 -7.64 -5.67 6.04
C ALA A 56 -8.91 -4.84 6.27
N ALA A 57 -9.72 -4.68 5.23
CA ALA A 57 -11.09 -4.20 5.34
C ALA A 57 -12.03 -5.41 5.35
N VAL A 58 -12.79 -5.55 6.43
CA VAL A 58 -13.72 -6.66 6.61
C VAL A 58 -15.13 -6.13 6.73
N HIS A 59 -15.98 -6.52 5.78
CA HIS A 59 -17.41 -6.30 5.79
C HIS A 59 -18.05 -7.44 6.56
N TYR A 60 -18.56 -7.15 7.75
CA TYR A 60 -19.13 -8.16 8.63
C TYR A 60 -20.46 -7.70 9.22
N ASN A 61 -21.30 -8.68 9.56
CA ASN A 61 -22.52 -8.48 10.31
C ASN A 61 -22.20 -8.49 11.82
N PRO A 62 -22.34 -7.34 12.52
CA PRO A 62 -22.03 -7.24 13.94
C PRO A 62 -22.97 -8.06 14.85
N GLU A 63 -24.11 -8.55 14.34
CA GLU A 63 -25.01 -9.45 15.07
C GLU A 63 -24.50 -10.90 15.10
N ILE A 64 -23.60 -11.28 14.19
CA ILE A 64 -23.13 -12.66 14.00
C ILE A 64 -21.65 -12.79 14.38
N ALA A 65 -20.82 -11.86 13.91
CA ALA A 65 -19.39 -11.84 14.20
C ALA A 65 -19.05 -10.61 15.06
N ASN A 66 -18.21 -10.82 16.07
CA ASN A 66 -17.60 -9.71 16.81
C ASN A 66 -16.16 -9.48 16.30
N PRO A 67 -15.63 -8.26 16.43
CA PRO A 67 -14.31 -8.00 15.89
C PRO A 67 -13.15 -8.70 16.62
N SER A 68 -13.35 -9.24 17.83
CA SER A 68 -12.37 -10.12 18.48
C SER A 68 -12.27 -11.49 17.80
N VAL A 69 -13.37 -12.04 17.28
CA VAL A 69 -13.35 -13.29 16.51
C VAL A 69 -12.61 -13.09 15.18
N LEU A 70 -12.73 -11.90 14.57
CA LEU A 70 -11.96 -11.55 13.37
C LEU A 70 -10.45 -11.48 13.67
N GLU A 71 -10.05 -10.88 14.79
CA GLU A 71 -8.65 -10.86 15.24
C GLU A 71 -8.12 -12.28 15.48
N SER A 72 -8.87 -13.10 16.22
CA SER A 72 -8.49 -14.49 16.48
C SER A 72 -8.38 -15.34 15.21
N ALA A 73 -9.25 -15.14 14.22
CA ALA A 73 -9.16 -15.84 12.94
C ALA A 73 -7.87 -15.51 12.19
N VAL A 74 -7.37 -14.27 12.31
CA VAL A 74 -6.09 -13.86 11.71
C VAL A 74 -4.90 -14.46 12.49
N GLU A 75 -5.00 -14.51 13.82
CA GLU A 75 -4.01 -15.16 14.69
C GLU A 75 -3.90 -16.68 14.43
N GLU A 76 -5.03 -17.36 14.26
CA GLU A 76 -5.08 -18.78 13.86
C GLU A 76 -4.52 -19.02 12.45
N ALA A 77 -4.49 -18.01 11.60
CA ALA A 77 -3.82 -18.07 10.30
C ALA A 77 -2.30 -17.83 10.41
N GLY A 78 -1.79 -17.48 11.60
CA GLY A 78 -0.38 -17.26 11.90
C GLY A 78 0.10 -15.81 11.76
N PHE A 79 -0.81 -14.83 11.83
CA PHE A 79 -0.52 -13.40 11.69
C PHE A 79 -1.02 -12.60 12.91
N GLU A 80 -0.42 -11.45 13.18
CA GLU A 80 -0.88 -10.58 14.28
C GLU A 80 -1.90 -9.57 13.74
N ALA A 81 -3.04 -9.40 14.41
CA ALA A 81 -4.07 -8.44 14.03
C ALA A 81 -4.33 -7.42 15.15
N GLN A 82 -4.41 -6.14 14.80
CA GLN A 82 -4.80 -5.08 15.71
C GLN A 82 -5.86 -4.19 15.07
N ARG A 83 -6.82 -3.70 15.86
CA ARG A 83 -7.76 -2.70 15.35
C ARG A 83 -7.05 -1.39 15.13
N LEU A 84 -7.23 -0.83 13.93
CA LEU A 84 -6.92 0.57 13.70
C LEU A 84 -7.94 1.42 14.47
N LYS A 85 -7.50 2.00 15.58
CA LYS A 85 -8.19 3.15 16.17
C LYS A 85 -7.89 4.36 15.29
N ASP A 86 -8.89 5.22 15.04
CA ASP A 86 -8.77 6.49 14.29
C ASP A 86 -7.82 7.52 14.95
N THR A 87 -6.94 7.11 15.86
CA THR A 87 -5.98 7.98 16.57
C THR A 87 -4.66 8.09 15.79
N GLU A 88 -4.21 9.33 15.60
CA GLU A 88 -3.02 9.75 14.84
C GLU A 88 -1.66 9.25 15.40
N ASP A 89 -1.65 8.46 16.48
CA ASP A 89 -0.43 7.85 17.05
C ASP A 89 0.05 6.59 16.29
N ALA A 90 -0.67 6.16 15.24
CA ALA A 90 -0.16 5.13 14.34
C ALA A 90 0.94 5.73 13.44
N PRO A 91 2.16 5.15 13.38
CA PRO A 91 3.24 5.68 12.56
C PRO A 91 2.79 5.84 11.11
N GLU A 92 3.14 6.96 10.47
CA GLU A 92 2.72 7.21 9.08
C GLU A 92 3.10 6.01 8.19
N PRO A 93 2.22 5.56 7.27
CA PRO A 93 2.47 4.40 6.40
C PRO A 93 3.81 4.49 5.64
N SER A 94 4.25 5.71 5.31
CA SER A 94 5.56 5.99 4.71
C SER A 94 6.73 5.65 5.63
N GLU A 95 6.68 6.01 6.91
CA GLU A 95 7.75 5.75 7.87
C GLU A 95 7.89 4.26 8.17
N GLN A 96 6.77 3.54 8.30
CA GLN A 96 6.76 2.09 8.49
C GLN A 96 7.40 1.36 7.30
N SER A 97 7.00 1.74 6.08
CA SER A 97 7.52 1.13 4.84
C SER A 97 9.02 1.39 4.63
N GLU A 98 9.54 2.54 5.08
CA GLU A 98 10.96 2.88 5.00
C GLU A 98 11.80 2.08 6.01
N GLN A 99 11.32 1.95 7.24
CA GLN A 99 11.97 1.11 8.26
C GLN A 99 12.06 -0.36 7.82
N GLU A 100 10.98 -0.87 7.21
CA GLU A 100 10.94 -2.22 6.67
C GLU A 100 11.96 -2.42 5.53
N TYR A 101 12.08 -1.45 4.62
CA TYR A 101 13.11 -1.46 3.58
C TYR A 101 14.53 -1.49 4.17
N LEU A 102 14.85 -0.64 5.15
CA LEU A 102 16.17 -0.60 5.79
C LEU A 102 16.52 -1.93 6.47
N LYS A 103 15.54 -2.57 7.10
CA LYS A 103 15.68 -3.91 7.72
C LYS A 103 16.00 -4.97 6.67
N PHE A 104 15.28 -5.04 5.56
CA PHE A 104 15.58 -6.00 4.49
C PHE A 104 16.91 -5.70 3.79
N ARG A 105 17.24 -4.42 3.58
CA ARG A 105 18.51 -4.00 2.97
C ARG A 105 19.71 -4.42 3.80
N SER A 106 19.69 -4.21 5.11
CA SER A 106 20.80 -4.59 6.00
C SER A 106 21.00 -6.10 6.03
N LYS A 107 19.91 -6.88 6.13
CA LYS A 107 19.94 -8.34 6.05
C LYS A 107 20.45 -8.86 4.70
N MET A 108 20.03 -8.24 3.60
CA MET A 108 20.49 -8.57 2.25
C MET A 108 22.01 -8.38 2.12
N TRP A 109 22.54 -7.23 2.56
CA TRP A 109 23.98 -6.98 2.48
C TRP A 109 24.79 -7.93 3.35
N LEU A 110 24.28 -8.27 4.54
CA LEU A 110 24.90 -9.29 5.39
C LEU A 110 24.89 -10.66 4.69
N ALA A 111 23.73 -11.10 4.18
CA ALA A 111 23.60 -12.38 3.50
C ALA A 111 24.49 -12.47 2.25
N LEU A 112 24.52 -11.44 1.39
CA LEU A 112 25.40 -11.40 0.21
C LEU A 112 26.89 -11.37 0.61
N GLY A 113 27.25 -10.61 1.64
CA GLY A 113 28.63 -10.50 2.12
C GLY A 113 29.24 -11.83 2.54
N PHE A 114 28.44 -12.73 3.11
CA PHE A 114 28.87 -14.08 3.51
C PHE A 114 28.59 -15.16 2.47
N SER A 115 27.51 -15.02 1.68
CA SER A 115 27.16 -15.99 0.63
C SER A 115 28.11 -15.94 -0.56
N VAL A 116 28.67 -14.78 -0.92
CA VAL A 116 29.61 -14.68 -2.05
C VAL A 116 30.91 -15.45 -1.76
N PRO A 117 31.61 -15.23 -0.62
CA PRO A 117 32.75 -16.06 -0.24
C PRO A 117 32.42 -17.55 -0.13
N LEU A 118 31.23 -17.89 0.40
CA LEU A 118 30.78 -19.27 0.52
C LEU A 118 30.66 -19.95 -0.85
N VAL A 119 30.07 -19.28 -1.85
CA VAL A 119 29.97 -19.78 -3.22
C VAL A 119 31.34 -19.92 -3.88
N LEU A 120 32.22 -18.93 -3.69
CA LEU A 120 33.58 -19.00 -4.23
C LEU A 120 34.36 -20.18 -3.64
N LEU A 121 34.15 -20.51 -2.37
CA LEU A 121 34.79 -21.64 -1.71
C LEU A 121 34.17 -22.99 -2.10
N ALA A 122 32.86 -23.04 -2.30
CA ALA A 122 32.15 -24.26 -2.72
C ALA A 122 32.38 -24.60 -4.21
N MET A 123 32.27 -23.60 -5.10
CA MET A 123 32.32 -23.77 -6.55
C MET A 123 33.70 -23.47 -7.16
N GLY A 124 34.62 -22.84 -6.41
CA GLY A 124 35.98 -22.53 -6.86
C GLY A 124 36.74 -23.74 -7.44
N PRO A 125 36.75 -24.91 -6.76
CA PRO A 125 37.39 -26.12 -7.27
C PRO A 125 36.84 -26.60 -8.62
N MET A 126 35.52 -26.47 -8.85
CA MET A 126 34.88 -26.84 -10.11
C MET A 126 35.25 -25.90 -11.26
N LEU A 127 35.59 -24.65 -10.96
CA LEU A 127 36.03 -23.65 -11.94
C LEU A 127 37.55 -23.68 -12.20
N GLY A 128 38.27 -24.65 -11.61
CA GLY A 128 39.72 -24.80 -11.78
C GLY A 128 40.57 -23.99 -10.81
N PHE A 129 39.97 -23.35 -9.79
CA PHE A 129 40.74 -22.70 -8.72
C PHE A 129 41.19 -23.75 -7.70
N SER A 130 42.51 -23.95 -7.56
CA SER A 130 43.05 -24.78 -6.50
C SER A 130 42.96 -24.07 -5.15
N LEU A 131 42.24 -24.69 -4.22
CA LEU A 131 42.20 -24.21 -2.84
C LEU A 131 43.51 -24.56 -2.14
N PRO A 132 44.00 -23.70 -1.23
CA PRO A 132 45.15 -24.02 -0.39
C PRO A 132 44.98 -25.34 0.37
N ASN A 133 46.04 -26.14 0.43
CA ASN A 133 46.05 -27.48 1.04
C ASN A 133 45.60 -27.54 2.51
N TRP A 134 45.54 -26.42 3.23
CA TRP A 134 45.16 -26.37 4.65
C TRP A 134 43.64 -26.38 4.88
N PHE A 135 42.82 -26.23 3.83
CA PHE A 135 41.36 -26.37 3.87
C PHE A 135 40.75 -26.91 2.56
N ALA A 136 41.56 -27.51 1.69
CA ALA A 136 41.05 -28.12 0.48
C ALA A 136 40.20 -29.37 0.80
N PRO A 137 39.14 -29.65 0.02
CA PRO A 137 38.23 -30.77 0.28
C PRO A 137 38.94 -32.14 0.24
N GLU A 138 39.98 -32.31 -0.58
CA GLU A 138 40.73 -33.57 -0.70
C GLU A 138 41.72 -33.81 0.44
N THR A 139 42.25 -32.75 1.06
CA THR A 139 43.29 -32.86 2.10
C THR A 139 42.73 -32.76 3.50
N GLU A 140 41.81 -31.81 3.74
CA GLU A 140 41.28 -31.46 5.06
C GLU A 140 39.75 -31.22 4.98
N PRO A 141 38.94 -32.26 4.69
CA PRO A 141 37.50 -32.13 4.46
C PRO A 141 36.73 -31.58 5.68
N LEU A 142 37.23 -31.83 6.89
CA LEU A 142 36.69 -31.28 8.14
C LEU A 142 36.80 -29.75 8.19
N ARG A 143 37.98 -29.20 7.89
CA ARG A 143 38.20 -27.75 7.93
C ARG A 143 37.44 -27.06 6.82
N TYR A 144 37.39 -27.68 5.64
CA TYR A 144 36.59 -27.23 4.52
C TYR A 144 35.11 -27.05 4.91
N GLY A 145 34.50 -28.09 5.50
CA GLY A 145 33.10 -28.04 5.95
C GLY A 145 32.86 -27.08 7.11
N LEU A 146 33.79 -26.96 8.06
CA LEU A 146 33.67 -26.01 9.17
C LEU A 146 33.73 -24.55 8.69
N ILE A 147 34.57 -24.23 7.71
CA ILE A 147 34.61 -22.88 7.12
C ILE A 147 33.30 -22.57 6.39
N GLN A 148 32.76 -23.53 5.62
CA GLN A 148 31.45 -23.35 4.98
C GLN A 148 30.33 -23.15 6.00
N LEU A 149 30.30 -23.94 7.08
CA LEU A 149 29.34 -23.78 8.16
C LEU A 149 29.47 -22.39 8.81
N LEU A 150 30.69 -21.95 9.11
CA LEU A 150 30.95 -20.64 9.73
C LEU A 150 30.46 -19.49 8.83
N LEU A 151 30.67 -19.58 7.52
CA LEU A 151 30.16 -18.60 6.55
C LEU A 151 28.63 -18.66 6.40
N THR A 152 28.03 -19.83 6.61
CA THR A 152 26.57 -20.02 6.45
C THR A 152 25.79 -19.49 7.66
N LEU A 153 26.34 -19.55 8.87
CA LEU A 153 25.66 -19.11 10.10
C LEU A 153 25.14 -17.66 10.06
N PRO A 154 25.93 -16.64 9.64
CA PRO A 154 25.43 -15.27 9.49
C PRO A 154 24.29 -15.16 8.48
N VAL A 155 24.35 -15.95 7.40
CA VAL A 155 23.31 -15.96 6.36
C VAL A 155 21.99 -16.55 6.92
N LEU A 156 22.07 -17.65 7.68
CA LEU A 156 20.91 -18.22 8.36
C LEU A 156 20.30 -17.25 9.37
N TRP A 157 21.14 -16.48 10.08
CA TRP A 157 20.66 -15.45 11.00
C TRP A 157 19.93 -14.31 10.28
N ALA A 158 20.45 -13.83 9.14
CA ALA A 158 19.75 -12.85 8.32
C ALA A 158 18.39 -13.39 7.82
N GLY A 159 18.37 -14.68 7.44
CA GLY A 159 17.19 -15.41 6.99
C GLY A 159 16.26 -15.94 8.08
N ARG A 160 16.50 -15.66 9.37
CA ARG A 160 15.73 -16.24 10.50
C ARG A 160 14.21 -16.07 10.37
N ASP A 161 13.77 -14.97 9.77
CA ASP A 161 12.36 -14.64 9.60
C ASP A 161 11.66 -15.64 8.65
N PHE A 162 12.39 -16.25 7.70
CA PHE A 162 11.84 -17.30 6.83
C PHE A 162 11.53 -18.56 7.61
N TYR A 163 12.36 -18.92 8.59
CA TYR A 163 12.14 -20.10 9.42
C TYR A 163 10.98 -19.88 10.39
N THR A 164 10.94 -18.76 11.11
CA THR A 164 9.88 -18.51 12.08
C THR A 164 8.51 -18.42 11.39
N LYS A 165 8.43 -17.71 10.26
CA LYS A 165 7.19 -17.58 9.49
C LYS A 165 6.84 -18.86 8.73
N GLY A 166 7.80 -19.44 8.02
CA GLY A 166 7.60 -20.63 7.20
C GLY A 166 7.19 -21.87 7.99
N ILE A 167 7.73 -22.05 9.20
CA ILE A 167 7.31 -23.13 10.12
C ILE A 167 5.91 -22.85 10.66
N SER A 168 5.63 -21.61 11.06
CA SER A 168 4.29 -21.22 11.52
C SER A 168 3.24 -21.47 10.46
N THR A 169 3.43 -21.01 9.22
CA THR A 169 2.46 -21.19 8.13
C THR A 169 2.29 -22.66 7.72
N LEU A 170 3.34 -23.47 7.83
CA LEU A 170 3.23 -24.91 7.63
C LEU A 170 2.33 -25.58 8.69
N LEU A 171 2.52 -25.21 9.97
CA LEU A 171 1.72 -25.73 11.08
C LEU A 171 0.24 -25.34 10.95
N HIS A 172 -0.04 -24.12 10.49
CA HIS A 172 -1.39 -23.60 10.25
C HIS A 172 -1.99 -24.03 8.89
N ARG A 173 -1.33 -24.94 8.15
CA ARG A 173 -1.79 -25.49 6.86
C ARG A 173 -1.99 -24.46 5.75
N THR A 174 -1.23 -23.36 5.80
CA THR A 174 -1.21 -22.29 4.79
C THR A 174 0.19 -22.14 4.16
N PRO A 175 0.77 -23.22 3.59
CA PRO A 175 2.14 -23.18 3.11
C PRO A 175 2.33 -22.14 2.00
N ASN A 176 3.42 -21.40 2.08
CA ASN A 176 3.74 -20.32 1.15
C ASN A 176 5.23 -20.37 0.71
N MET A 177 5.69 -19.33 0.02
CA MET A 177 7.09 -19.22 -0.40
C MET A 177 8.07 -19.32 0.77
N ASP A 178 7.77 -18.67 1.91
CA ASP A 178 8.62 -18.71 3.10
C ASP A 178 8.73 -20.15 3.67
N THR A 179 7.66 -20.96 3.59
CA THR A 179 7.67 -22.39 3.95
C THR A 179 8.64 -23.21 3.11
N LEU A 180 8.62 -23.03 1.78
CA LEU A 180 9.49 -23.80 0.88
C LEU A 180 10.97 -23.43 1.09
N VAL A 181 11.25 -22.14 1.29
CA VAL A 181 12.60 -21.66 1.63
C VAL A 181 13.06 -22.25 2.96
N ALA A 182 12.22 -22.20 4.00
CA ALA A 182 12.56 -22.72 5.32
C ALA A 182 12.88 -24.22 5.26
N MET A 183 12.04 -25.03 4.61
CA MET A 183 12.29 -26.47 4.50
C MET A 183 13.48 -26.81 3.61
N GLY A 184 13.59 -26.20 2.43
CA GLY A 184 14.67 -26.50 1.49
C GLY A 184 16.04 -26.13 2.06
N THR A 185 16.17 -24.95 2.65
CA THR A 185 17.42 -24.49 3.26
C THR A 185 17.72 -25.25 4.57
N ALA A 186 16.72 -25.58 5.39
CA ALA A 186 16.91 -26.41 6.58
C ALA A 186 17.35 -27.82 6.21
N ALA A 187 16.78 -28.41 5.16
CA ALA A 187 17.15 -29.74 4.68
C ALA A 187 18.56 -29.75 4.09
N ALA A 188 18.95 -28.72 3.32
CA ALA A 188 20.31 -28.57 2.82
C ALA A 188 21.34 -28.42 3.95
N VAL A 189 21.08 -27.55 4.93
CA VAL A 189 21.97 -27.39 6.10
C VAL A 189 22.00 -28.65 6.95
N GLY A 190 20.85 -29.28 7.21
CA GLY A 190 20.75 -30.52 7.97
C GLY A 190 21.51 -31.67 7.32
N PHE A 191 21.40 -31.82 5.99
CA PHE A 191 22.17 -32.82 5.25
C PHE A 191 23.67 -32.54 5.28
N SER A 192 24.06 -31.26 5.15
CA SER A 192 25.46 -30.85 5.23
C SER A 192 26.05 -31.09 6.61
N LEU A 193 25.28 -30.83 7.68
CA LEU A 193 25.67 -31.14 9.06
C LEU A 193 25.79 -32.65 9.30
N TRP A 194 24.89 -33.45 8.72
CA TRP A 194 24.97 -34.91 8.78
C TRP A 194 26.26 -35.43 8.11
N ASN A 195 26.63 -34.90 6.94
CA ASN A 195 27.88 -35.28 6.26
C ASN A 195 29.14 -34.71 6.95
N LEU A 196 29.03 -33.63 7.73
CA LEU A 196 30.15 -33.02 8.45
C LEU A 196 30.45 -33.70 9.79
N PHE A 197 29.41 -34.07 10.55
CA PHE A 197 29.52 -34.64 11.89
C PHE A 197 29.08 -36.10 12.00
N GLY A 198 28.60 -36.70 10.90
CA GLY A 198 28.16 -38.09 10.86
C GLY A 198 29.31 -39.11 10.86
N THR A 199 28.94 -40.39 10.74
CA THR A 199 29.88 -41.51 10.83
C THR A 199 30.83 -41.62 9.64
N GLN A 200 30.51 -41.00 8.51
CA GLN A 200 31.37 -40.91 7.33
C GLN A 200 31.41 -39.46 6.85
N LEU A 201 32.62 -38.89 6.80
CA LEU A 201 32.82 -37.55 6.27
C LEU A 201 32.76 -37.59 4.75
N ASN A 202 31.80 -36.89 4.18
CA ASN A 202 31.65 -36.79 2.73
C ASN A 202 31.62 -35.31 2.30
N ALA A 203 32.77 -34.82 1.83
CA ALA A 203 32.91 -33.43 1.38
C ALA A 203 32.09 -33.11 0.12
N GLU A 204 31.72 -34.12 -0.69
CA GLU A 204 30.85 -33.94 -1.86
C GLU A 204 29.38 -33.73 -1.46
N GLY A 205 29.02 -34.07 -0.22
CA GLY A 205 27.67 -33.95 0.33
C GLY A 205 27.38 -32.62 1.05
N PHE A 206 28.22 -31.60 0.87
CA PHE A 206 28.00 -30.27 1.45
C PHE A 206 27.16 -29.41 0.49
N TYR A 207 26.06 -28.88 1.02
CA TYR A 207 25.09 -28.01 0.35
C TYR A 207 24.88 -26.71 1.15
N PHE A 208 25.91 -26.28 1.88
CA PHE A 208 25.87 -25.04 2.68
C PHE A 208 25.71 -23.82 1.77
N GLU A 209 26.37 -23.81 0.62
CA GLU A 209 26.27 -22.78 -0.42
C GLU A 209 24.86 -22.66 -0.99
N THR A 210 24.16 -23.77 -1.18
CA THR A 210 22.79 -23.80 -1.66
C THR A 210 21.88 -23.02 -0.71
N ALA A 211 21.98 -23.27 0.61
CA ALA A 211 21.21 -22.53 1.60
C ALA A 211 21.57 -21.04 1.62
N GLY A 212 22.87 -20.73 1.54
CA GLY A 212 23.37 -19.35 1.53
C GLY A 212 22.86 -18.52 0.35
N VAL A 213 22.95 -19.07 -0.87
CA VAL A 213 22.54 -18.41 -2.11
C VAL A 213 21.04 -18.17 -2.15
N ILE A 214 20.24 -19.19 -1.80
CA ILE A 214 18.78 -19.07 -1.79
C ILE A 214 18.35 -17.94 -0.86
N ILE A 215 18.86 -17.91 0.37
CA ILE A 215 18.51 -16.86 1.35
C ILE A 215 18.97 -15.48 0.85
N ALA A 216 20.18 -15.37 0.32
CA ALA A 216 20.71 -14.09 -0.16
C ALA A 216 19.90 -13.51 -1.33
N LEU A 217 19.56 -14.33 -2.34
CA LEU A 217 18.77 -13.90 -3.49
C LEU A 217 17.33 -13.51 -3.12
N ILE A 218 16.72 -14.22 -2.17
CA ILE A 218 15.36 -13.92 -1.72
C ILE A 218 15.33 -12.64 -0.87
N LEU A 219 16.32 -12.43 0.01
CA LEU A 219 16.46 -11.16 0.72
C LEU A 219 16.72 -10.00 -0.23
N MET A 220 17.46 -10.23 -1.31
CA MET A 220 17.63 -9.24 -2.38
C MET A 220 16.28 -8.89 -3.04
N GLY A 221 15.45 -9.90 -3.34
CA GLY A 221 14.11 -9.67 -3.87
C GLY A 221 13.21 -8.87 -2.94
N LYS A 222 13.09 -9.28 -1.67
CA LYS A 222 12.28 -8.55 -0.68
C LYS A 222 12.78 -7.12 -0.44
N SER A 223 14.10 -6.88 -0.53
CA SER A 223 14.68 -5.53 -0.45
C SER A 223 14.29 -4.66 -1.65
N LEU A 224 14.30 -5.20 -2.87
CA LEU A 224 13.86 -4.47 -4.07
C LEU A 224 12.35 -4.18 -4.05
N GLU A 225 11.55 -5.13 -3.57
CA GLU A 225 10.11 -4.98 -3.40
C GLU A 225 9.77 -3.90 -2.36
N ALA A 226 10.37 -3.96 -1.17
CA ALA A 226 10.18 -2.97 -0.11
C ALA A 226 10.61 -1.56 -0.56
N LYS A 227 11.68 -1.45 -1.35
CA LYS A 227 12.11 -0.17 -1.94
C LYS A 227 11.05 0.44 -2.87
N SER A 228 10.41 -0.38 -3.70
CA SER A 228 9.35 0.07 -4.60
C SER A 228 8.11 0.54 -3.80
N ARG A 229 7.73 -0.22 -2.77
CA ARG A 229 6.62 0.09 -1.85
C ARG A 229 6.83 1.38 -1.06
N SER A 230 8.05 1.61 -0.54
CA SER A 230 8.38 2.82 0.23
C SER A 230 8.20 4.09 -0.61
N ARG A 231 8.61 4.07 -1.88
CA ARG A 231 8.42 5.20 -2.80
C ARG A 231 6.94 5.50 -3.09
N ALA A 232 6.14 4.46 -3.27
CA ALA A 232 4.69 4.60 -3.48
C ALA A 232 4.00 5.21 -2.25
N SER A 233 4.36 4.75 -1.06
CA SER A 233 3.75 5.17 0.21
C SER A 233 4.09 6.63 0.56
N ALA A 234 5.31 7.08 0.25
CA ALA A 234 5.73 8.46 0.46
C ALA A 234 4.90 9.49 -0.33
N ALA A 235 4.47 9.16 -1.55
CA ALA A 235 3.64 10.04 -2.37
C ALA A 235 2.19 10.18 -1.83
N ILE A 236 1.71 9.20 -1.07
CA ILE A 236 0.36 9.22 -0.47
C ILE A 236 0.38 10.05 0.82
N SER A 237 1.41 9.89 1.67
CA SER A 237 1.57 10.69 2.90
C SER A 237 1.60 12.21 2.62
N SER A 238 2.18 12.65 1.49
CA SER A 238 2.19 14.08 1.14
C SER A 238 0.80 14.72 0.98
N LEU A 239 -0.25 13.93 0.74
CA LEU A 239 -1.62 14.43 0.64
C LEU A 239 -2.30 14.57 2.02
N LEU A 240 -1.90 13.75 3.00
CA LEU A 240 -2.44 13.80 4.37
C LEU A 240 -1.94 15.03 5.15
N LYS A 241 -0.79 15.59 4.76
CA LYS A 241 -0.18 16.80 5.37
C LYS A 241 -0.97 18.09 5.12
N LEU A 242 -2.02 18.05 4.30
CA LEU A 242 -2.88 19.20 4.00
C LEU A 242 -4.03 19.38 5.01
N ARG A 243 -4.23 18.47 5.97
CA ARG A 243 -5.23 18.65 7.03
C ARG A 243 -4.77 19.74 8.02
N PRO A 244 -5.62 20.73 8.34
CA PRO A 244 -5.32 21.69 9.40
C PRO A 244 -5.28 20.97 10.75
N LYS A 245 -4.21 21.20 11.51
CA LYS A 245 -3.99 20.59 12.84
C LYS A 245 -4.69 21.35 13.97
N GLU A 246 -5.03 22.61 13.73
CA GLU A 246 -5.62 23.51 14.70
C GLU A 246 -6.91 24.14 14.20
N ALA A 247 -7.82 24.44 15.12
CA ALA A 247 -9.05 25.17 14.90
C ALA A 247 -9.20 26.29 15.94
N VAL A 248 -9.79 27.43 15.54
CA VAL A 248 -10.04 28.55 16.45
C VAL A 248 -11.44 28.41 17.04
N LEU A 249 -11.55 27.93 18.27
CA LEU A 249 -12.80 27.83 19.01
C LEU A 249 -13.22 29.19 19.56
N VAL A 250 -14.50 29.52 19.43
CA VAL A 250 -15.13 30.70 20.03
C VAL A 250 -16.03 30.24 21.18
N HIS A 251 -15.62 30.54 22.41
CA HIS A 251 -16.38 30.24 23.61
C HIS A 251 -16.53 31.50 24.47
N GLU A 252 -17.78 31.87 24.81
CA GLU A 252 -18.10 33.09 25.58
C GLU A 252 -17.44 34.37 25.03
N GLY A 253 -17.33 34.48 23.70
CA GLY A 253 -16.73 35.64 23.03
C GLY A 253 -15.20 35.69 23.06
N LYS A 254 -14.53 34.70 23.66
CA LYS A 254 -13.07 34.54 23.61
C LYS A 254 -12.68 33.51 22.54
N GLU A 255 -11.61 33.81 21.81
CA GLU A 255 -10.99 32.90 20.86
C GLU A 255 -9.88 32.10 21.53
N SER A 256 -9.85 30.79 21.31
CA SER A 256 -8.73 29.93 21.68
C SER A 256 -8.38 28.98 20.54
N SER A 257 -7.10 28.86 20.19
CA SER A 257 -6.63 27.81 19.28
C SER A 257 -6.63 26.47 20.01
N ILE A 258 -7.29 25.46 19.45
CA ILE A 258 -7.36 24.10 19.97
C ILE A 258 -6.97 23.09 18.88
N SER A 259 -6.50 21.90 19.28
CA SER A 259 -6.31 20.80 18.32
C SER A 259 -7.64 20.44 17.66
N ILE A 260 -7.60 20.07 16.38
CA ILE A 260 -8.78 19.58 15.65
C ILE A 260 -9.44 18.37 16.34
N ASP A 261 -8.67 17.57 17.08
CA ASP A 261 -9.17 16.38 17.78
C ASP A 261 -10.03 16.69 19.01
N LEU A 262 -9.90 17.92 19.54
CA LEU A 262 -10.68 18.38 20.68
C LEU A 262 -11.99 19.06 20.26
N VAL A 263 -12.22 19.18 18.96
CA VAL A 263 -13.45 19.77 18.39
C VAL A 263 -14.58 18.76 18.47
N HIS A 264 -15.72 19.18 19.00
CA HIS A 264 -16.93 18.37 19.10
C HIS A 264 -18.06 18.92 18.23
N PRO A 265 -19.02 18.08 17.80
CA PRO A 265 -20.25 18.55 17.19
C PRO A 265 -20.97 19.55 18.10
N GLY A 266 -21.38 20.69 17.54
CA GLY A 266 -21.98 21.81 18.27
C GLY A 266 -21.02 22.94 18.62
N ASP A 267 -19.70 22.71 18.56
CA ASP A 267 -18.70 23.76 18.78
C ASP A 267 -18.82 24.87 17.74
N VAL A 268 -18.45 26.09 18.13
CA VAL A 268 -18.48 27.27 17.27
C VAL A 268 -17.06 27.67 16.94
N LEU A 269 -16.70 27.58 15.65
CA LEU A 269 -15.35 27.84 15.17
C LEU A 269 -15.29 29.12 14.33
N ARG A 270 -14.21 29.88 14.46
CA ARG A 270 -13.92 31.04 13.62
C ARG A 270 -12.97 30.65 12.49
N VAL A 271 -13.42 30.82 11.24
CA VAL A 271 -12.62 30.58 10.04
C VAL A 271 -12.23 31.92 9.43
N ARG A 272 -10.93 32.19 9.35
CA ARG A 272 -10.40 33.46 8.83
C ARG A 272 -10.23 33.42 7.31
N PRO A 273 -10.18 34.58 6.63
CA PRO A 273 -9.81 34.65 5.21
C PRO A 273 -8.47 33.95 4.96
N GLY A 274 -8.38 33.15 3.90
CA GLY A 274 -7.19 32.37 3.52
C GLY A 274 -6.93 31.12 4.36
N SER A 275 -7.80 30.77 5.31
CA SER A 275 -7.65 29.56 6.14
C SER A 275 -8.49 28.39 5.62
N ILE A 276 -8.03 27.17 5.90
CA ILE A 276 -8.76 25.94 5.59
C ILE A 276 -9.89 25.77 6.61
N VAL A 277 -11.07 25.39 6.12
CA VAL A 277 -12.22 25.04 6.98
C VAL A 277 -11.86 23.76 7.77
N PRO A 278 -11.84 23.80 9.12
CA PRO A 278 -11.32 22.69 9.93
C PRO A 278 -12.23 21.46 9.97
N ALA A 279 -13.56 21.65 9.97
CA ALA A 279 -14.56 20.60 10.11
C ALA A 279 -15.84 20.94 9.32
N ASP A 280 -16.68 19.94 9.05
CA ASP A 280 -17.97 20.18 8.39
C ASP A 280 -18.92 20.91 9.34
N GLY A 281 -19.58 21.95 8.84
CA GLY A 281 -20.46 22.77 9.68
C GLY A 281 -21.42 23.66 8.90
N ILE A 282 -22.20 24.44 9.64
CA ILE A 282 -23.14 25.43 9.11
C ILE A 282 -22.65 26.83 9.47
N VAL A 283 -22.69 27.76 8.52
CA VAL A 283 -22.41 29.18 8.78
C VAL A 283 -23.49 29.77 9.70
N VAL A 284 -23.07 30.28 10.86
CA VAL A 284 -23.94 30.95 11.85
C VAL A 284 -23.74 32.46 11.89
N GLU A 285 -22.59 32.95 11.42
CA GLU A 285 -22.30 34.39 11.32
C GLU A 285 -21.31 34.65 10.18
N GLY A 286 -21.46 35.80 9.52
CA GLY A 286 -20.59 36.23 8.43
C GLY A 286 -21.02 35.73 7.05
N SER A 287 -20.29 36.20 6.04
CA SER A 287 -20.46 35.82 4.63
C SER A 287 -19.09 35.77 3.97
N SER A 288 -18.83 34.72 3.18
CA SER A 288 -17.58 34.57 2.45
C SER A 288 -17.77 33.68 1.22
N PHE A 289 -16.78 33.67 0.35
CA PHE A 289 -16.66 32.68 -0.71
C PHE A 289 -15.74 31.55 -0.22
N VAL A 290 -16.11 30.32 -0.56
CA VAL A 290 -15.35 29.13 -0.21
C VAL A 290 -14.98 28.41 -1.50
N ASP A 291 -13.68 28.17 -1.68
CA ASP A 291 -13.15 27.39 -2.77
C ASP A 291 -13.27 25.90 -2.45
N GLU A 292 -14.23 25.25 -3.13
CA GLU A 292 -14.52 23.83 -3.04
C GLU A 292 -13.92 23.04 -4.23
N SER A 293 -13.02 23.63 -5.03
CA SER A 293 -12.46 23.03 -6.24
C SER A 293 -11.75 21.70 -5.98
N MET A 294 -11.11 21.56 -4.81
CA MET A 294 -10.44 20.33 -4.37
C MET A 294 -11.41 19.16 -4.14
N LEU A 295 -12.70 19.42 -3.91
CA LEU A 295 -13.72 18.40 -3.65
C LEU A 295 -14.69 18.23 -4.83
N THR A 296 -15.11 19.34 -5.43
CA THR A 296 -16.15 19.36 -6.47
C THR A 296 -15.58 19.38 -7.88
N GLY A 297 -14.32 19.77 -8.05
CA GLY A 297 -13.70 20.02 -9.35
C GLY A 297 -14.17 21.32 -10.03
N GLU A 298 -15.12 22.05 -9.42
CA GLU A 298 -15.60 23.31 -9.96
C GLU A 298 -14.65 24.46 -9.59
N PRO A 299 -14.20 25.28 -10.55
CA PRO A 299 -13.16 26.28 -10.33
C PRO A 299 -13.69 27.59 -9.73
N LEU A 300 -15.02 27.74 -9.64
CA LEU A 300 -15.66 28.94 -9.11
C LEU A 300 -15.95 28.75 -7.61
N PRO A 301 -15.44 29.64 -6.74
CA PRO A 301 -15.80 29.64 -5.33
C PRO A 301 -17.30 29.81 -5.12
N VAL A 302 -17.85 29.10 -4.14
CA VAL A 302 -19.27 29.12 -3.81
C VAL A 302 -19.50 30.11 -2.67
N GLU A 303 -20.51 30.97 -2.82
CA GLU A 303 -20.91 31.90 -1.77
C GLU A 303 -21.52 31.15 -0.58
N LYS A 304 -21.09 31.48 0.64
CA LYS A 304 -21.56 30.90 1.90
C LYS A 304 -22.01 32.01 2.83
N THR A 305 -23.30 31.98 3.16
CA THR A 305 -23.98 32.98 3.99
C THR A 305 -24.78 32.32 5.11
N VAL A 306 -25.15 33.13 6.12
CA VAL A 306 -26.18 32.77 7.10
C VAL A 306 -27.53 32.66 6.39
N GLY A 307 -28.34 31.67 6.75
CA GLY A 307 -29.67 31.46 6.16
C GLY A 307 -30.65 32.53 6.63
N ASP A 308 -31.53 32.96 5.73
CA ASP A 308 -32.59 33.93 6.06
C ASP A 308 -33.73 33.28 6.86
N HIS A 309 -34.29 34.05 7.80
CA HIS A 309 -35.58 33.81 8.48
C HIS A 309 -35.94 32.34 8.77
N GLY A 310 -35.10 31.65 9.55
CA GLY A 310 -35.39 30.30 10.04
C GLY A 310 -34.93 29.16 9.13
N SER A 311 -34.29 29.46 8.00
CA SER A 311 -33.51 28.47 7.24
C SER A 311 -32.13 28.26 7.89
N SER A 312 -31.65 27.02 7.89
CA SER A 312 -30.27 26.69 8.25
C SER A 312 -29.29 27.39 7.29
N GLY A 313 -28.21 27.98 7.82
CA GLY A 313 -27.19 28.63 7.01
C GLY A 313 -26.49 27.69 6.04
N SER A 314 -25.70 28.27 5.15
CA SER A 314 -24.97 27.51 4.13
C SER A 314 -24.04 26.47 4.79
N GLU A 315 -24.05 25.25 4.27
CA GLU A 315 -23.11 24.21 4.71
C GLU A 315 -21.71 24.49 4.16
N VAL A 316 -20.71 24.28 5.01
CA VAL A 316 -19.27 24.34 4.67
C VAL A 316 -18.63 23.00 4.94
N THR A 317 -17.69 22.62 4.08
CA THR A 317 -17.06 21.30 4.13
C THR A 317 -15.63 21.41 4.68
N GLY A 318 -15.26 20.53 5.60
CA GLY A 318 -13.89 20.45 6.11
C GLY A 318 -12.88 20.19 4.98
N GLY A 319 -11.77 20.94 4.98
CA GLY A 319 -10.73 20.85 3.95
C GLY A 319 -10.86 21.84 2.78
N THR A 320 -11.97 22.57 2.66
CA THR A 320 -12.13 23.64 1.65
C THR A 320 -11.46 24.93 2.09
N LEU A 321 -11.08 25.81 1.16
CA LEU A 321 -10.37 27.06 1.46
C LEU A 321 -11.36 28.23 1.57
N ASN A 322 -11.37 28.90 2.72
CA ASN A 322 -12.11 30.15 2.88
C ASN A 322 -11.33 31.31 2.23
N THR A 323 -11.96 32.13 1.39
CA THR A 323 -11.24 33.17 0.64
C THR A 323 -11.33 34.55 1.28
N ASN A 324 -12.50 35.18 1.30
CA ASN A 324 -12.60 36.65 1.47
C ASN A 324 -13.01 37.09 2.88
N GLY A 325 -14.09 36.54 3.40
CA GLY A 325 -14.75 36.95 4.64
C GLY A 325 -14.39 36.08 5.84
N VAL A 326 -14.68 36.58 7.04
CA VAL A 326 -14.64 35.77 8.25
C VAL A 326 -15.95 34.99 8.35
N LEU A 327 -15.87 33.68 8.54
CA LEU A 327 -17.02 32.84 8.82
C LEU A 327 -16.97 32.37 10.27
N THR A 328 -18.10 32.46 10.96
CA THR A 328 -18.32 31.72 12.21
C THR A 328 -19.20 30.53 11.87
N ILE A 329 -18.71 29.33 12.14
CA ILE A 329 -19.36 28.08 11.76
C ILE A 329 -19.71 27.27 13.01
N ARG A 330 -20.88 26.62 13.00
CA ARG A 330 -21.23 25.61 14.00
C ARG A 330 -20.93 24.24 13.44
N VAL A 331 -20.08 23.50 14.13
CA VAL A 331 -19.62 22.17 13.72
C VAL A 331 -20.76 21.17 13.75
N GLN A 332 -20.91 20.40 12.68
CA GLN A 332 -21.85 19.28 12.59
C GLN A 332 -21.15 17.93 12.67
N ARG A 333 -20.02 17.78 11.97
CA ARG A 333 -19.30 16.50 11.86
C ARG A 333 -17.81 16.75 12.03
N VAL A 334 -17.15 15.86 12.75
CA VAL A 334 -15.72 15.93 13.09
C VAL A 334 -15.03 14.60 12.78
N GLY A 335 -13.70 14.64 12.71
CA GLY A 335 -12.88 13.43 12.52
C GLY A 335 -13.30 12.57 11.34
N GLY A 336 -13.54 11.28 11.61
CA GLY A 336 -13.92 10.27 10.62
C GLY A 336 -15.29 10.46 9.96
N GLU A 337 -16.15 11.32 10.51
CA GLU A 337 -17.50 11.58 9.98
C GLU A 337 -17.56 12.77 9.00
N THR A 338 -16.48 13.53 8.86
CA THR A 338 -16.42 14.62 7.87
C THR A 338 -16.54 14.08 6.45
N THR A 339 -16.98 14.95 5.53
CA THR A 339 -17.14 14.61 4.12
C THR A 339 -15.80 14.24 3.49
N LEU A 340 -14.74 15.00 3.81
CA LEU A 340 -13.38 14.66 3.38
C LEU A 340 -12.92 13.30 3.93
N SER A 341 -13.11 13.02 5.22
CA SER A 341 -12.75 11.70 5.79
C SER A 341 -13.56 10.56 5.20
N ARG A 342 -14.84 10.77 4.85
CA ARG A 342 -15.65 9.79 4.13
C ARG A 342 -15.15 9.56 2.71
N ILE A 343 -14.79 10.61 1.98
CA ILE A 343 -14.15 10.49 0.66
C ILE A 343 -12.83 9.74 0.79
N ILE A 344 -11.99 10.07 1.79
CA ILE A 344 -10.74 9.36 2.06
C ILE A 344 -11.01 7.89 2.36
N ARG A 345 -11.98 7.55 3.21
CA ARG A 345 -12.36 6.15 3.50
C ARG A 345 -12.87 5.44 2.25
N LEU A 346 -13.68 6.10 1.42
CA LEU A 346 -14.15 5.53 0.15
C LEU A 346 -12.99 5.28 -0.83
N VAL A 347 -12.03 6.22 -0.91
CA VAL A 347 -10.83 6.09 -1.75
C VAL A 347 -9.88 5.04 -1.19
N GLU A 348 -9.65 5.01 0.13
CA GLU A 348 -8.87 3.97 0.80
C GLU A 348 -9.52 2.61 0.54
N ASN A 349 -10.81 2.44 0.79
CA ASN A 349 -11.54 1.20 0.52
C ASN A 349 -11.47 0.80 -0.97
N ALA A 350 -11.61 1.76 -1.89
CA ALA A 350 -11.47 1.50 -3.32
C ALA A 350 -10.01 1.16 -3.72
N GLN A 351 -9.01 1.66 -3.00
CA GLN A 351 -7.60 1.30 -3.17
C GLN A 351 -7.22 -0.01 -2.47
N LEU A 352 -8.00 -0.46 -1.49
CA LEU A 352 -7.89 -1.79 -0.88
C LEU A 352 -8.36 -2.88 -1.87
N ALA A 353 -9.23 -2.55 -2.83
CA ALA A 353 -9.62 -3.45 -3.91
C ALA A 353 -8.42 -3.77 -4.85
N LYS A 354 -8.02 -5.04 -4.85
CA LYS A 354 -6.77 -5.54 -5.48
C LYS A 354 -6.71 -5.43 -7.01
N ALA A 355 -5.53 -5.08 -7.53
CA ALA A 355 -5.12 -5.44 -8.89
C ALA A 355 -4.79 -6.95 -9.03
N PRO A 356 -5.12 -7.56 -10.19
CA PRO A 356 -5.21 -9.03 -10.32
C PRO A 356 -3.91 -9.82 -10.58
N VAL A 357 -2.75 -9.22 -10.93
CA VAL A 357 -1.59 -10.02 -11.41
C VAL A 357 -0.61 -10.42 -10.30
N ALA A 358 -0.50 -9.67 -9.21
CA ALA A 358 0.20 -10.14 -8.00
C ALA A 358 -0.34 -11.49 -7.47
N ARG A 359 -1.60 -11.82 -7.80
CA ARG A 359 -2.22 -13.11 -7.48
C ARG A 359 -1.60 -14.28 -8.25
N LEU A 360 -1.01 -14.08 -9.43
CA LEU A 360 -0.54 -15.19 -10.27
C LEU A 360 0.69 -15.90 -9.68
N ALA A 361 1.69 -15.15 -9.22
CA ALA A 361 2.89 -15.75 -8.62
C ALA A 361 2.54 -16.54 -7.34
N ASP A 362 1.64 -16.00 -6.52
CA ASP A 362 1.21 -16.63 -5.27
C ASP A 362 0.17 -17.75 -5.47
N GLN A 363 -0.71 -17.66 -6.48
CA GLN A 363 -1.58 -18.78 -6.86
C GLN A 363 -0.75 -19.94 -7.38
N VAL A 364 0.26 -19.64 -8.21
CA VAL A 364 1.22 -20.65 -8.66
C VAL A 364 1.93 -21.24 -7.45
N ALA A 365 2.48 -20.43 -6.53
CA ALA A 365 3.15 -20.95 -5.33
C ALA A 365 2.22 -21.79 -4.44
N GLY A 366 0.96 -21.38 -4.25
CA GLY A 366 -0.02 -22.08 -3.41
C GLY A 366 -0.41 -23.47 -3.93
N VAL A 367 -0.28 -23.73 -5.23
CA VAL A 367 -0.47 -25.06 -5.83
C VAL A 367 0.87 -25.79 -5.98
N PHE A 368 1.90 -25.07 -6.41
CA PHE A 368 3.22 -25.61 -6.71
C PHE A 368 3.92 -26.15 -5.46
N VAL A 369 3.85 -25.45 -4.32
CA VAL A 369 4.50 -25.87 -3.08
C VAL A 369 3.94 -27.22 -2.56
N PRO A 370 2.62 -27.42 -2.41
CA PRO A 370 2.07 -28.73 -2.04
C PRO A 370 2.45 -29.84 -3.02
N VAL A 371 2.42 -29.57 -4.32
CA VAL A 371 2.77 -30.57 -5.35
C VAL A 371 4.24 -30.99 -5.23
N VAL A 372 5.15 -30.04 -5.05
CA VAL A 372 6.58 -30.32 -4.85
C VAL A 372 6.82 -31.14 -3.59
N LEU A 373 6.13 -30.84 -2.48
CA LEU A 373 6.27 -31.60 -1.25
C LEU A 373 5.82 -33.05 -1.42
N VAL A 374 4.72 -33.26 -2.14
CA VAL A 374 4.23 -34.60 -2.47
C VAL A 374 5.25 -35.35 -3.34
N ILE A 375 5.80 -34.70 -4.37
CA ILE A 375 6.83 -35.30 -5.24
C ILE A 375 8.11 -35.63 -4.45
N ALA A 376 8.56 -34.73 -3.56
CA ALA A 376 9.72 -34.97 -2.71
C ALA A 376 9.49 -36.16 -1.77
N ALA A 377 8.32 -36.25 -1.14
CA ALA A 377 7.95 -37.39 -0.31
C ALA A 377 7.92 -38.71 -1.09
N PHE A 378 7.31 -38.72 -2.28
CA PHE A 378 7.31 -39.90 -3.15
C PHE A 378 8.71 -40.29 -3.62
N THR A 379 9.57 -39.32 -3.91
CA THR A 379 10.97 -39.56 -4.30
C THR A 379 11.73 -40.23 -3.14
N GLY A 380 11.62 -39.70 -1.92
CA GLY A 380 12.25 -40.28 -0.74
C GLY A 380 11.76 -41.70 -0.45
N VAL A 381 10.44 -41.92 -0.50
CA VAL A 381 9.85 -43.26 -0.30
C VAL A 381 10.27 -44.23 -1.40
N GLY A 382 10.29 -43.80 -2.66
CA GLY A 382 10.67 -44.65 -3.80
C GLY A 382 12.11 -45.16 -3.69
N TRP A 383 13.05 -44.28 -3.38
CA TRP A 383 14.45 -44.65 -3.19
C TRP A 383 14.69 -45.46 -1.90
N TRP A 384 13.88 -45.22 -0.87
CA TRP A 384 13.90 -46.07 0.32
C TRP A 384 13.47 -47.50 0.00
N LEU A 385 12.41 -47.67 -0.80
CA LEU A 385 11.93 -48.98 -1.22
C LEU A 385 12.88 -49.70 -2.18
N SER A 386 13.72 -48.98 -2.94
CA SER A 386 14.73 -49.60 -3.81
C SER A 386 15.97 -50.09 -3.05
N GLY A 387 16.07 -49.82 -1.74
CA GLY A 387 17.22 -50.20 -0.92
C GLY A 387 18.45 -49.30 -1.07
N ALA A 388 18.27 -48.06 -1.54
CA ALA A 388 19.36 -47.09 -1.64
C ALA A 388 19.91 -46.69 -0.27
N SER A 389 21.13 -46.17 -0.24
CA SER A 389 21.75 -45.71 1.00
C SER A 389 21.04 -44.46 1.55
N ALA A 390 21.12 -44.23 2.86
CA ALA A 390 20.50 -43.07 3.50
C ALA A 390 20.97 -41.73 2.90
N ASN A 391 22.24 -41.66 2.48
CA ASN A 391 22.81 -40.48 1.84
C ASN A 391 22.22 -40.23 0.45
N GLU A 392 21.96 -41.27 -0.34
CA GLU A 392 21.33 -41.16 -1.66
C GLU A 392 19.85 -40.75 -1.54
N ILE A 393 19.10 -41.38 -0.62
CA ILE A 393 17.69 -41.05 -0.37
C ILE A 393 17.55 -39.58 0.04
N LEU A 394 18.38 -39.15 1.00
CA LEU A 394 18.35 -37.77 1.49
C LEU A 394 18.83 -36.79 0.42
N GLY A 395 19.89 -37.13 -0.32
CA GLY A 395 20.40 -36.33 -1.44
C GLY A 395 19.35 -36.10 -2.54
N TYR A 396 18.67 -37.14 -3.01
CA TYR A 396 17.63 -37.00 -4.04
C TYR A 396 16.40 -36.22 -3.53
N THR A 397 15.98 -36.46 -2.28
CA THR A 397 14.85 -35.74 -1.67
C THR A 397 15.16 -34.25 -1.53
N VAL A 398 16.36 -33.92 -1.03
CA VAL A 398 16.84 -32.54 -0.88
C VAL A 398 16.98 -31.89 -2.26
N ALA A 399 17.51 -32.60 -3.26
CA ALA A 399 17.64 -32.08 -4.62
C ALA A 399 16.29 -31.65 -5.20
N VAL A 400 15.22 -32.43 -5.01
CA VAL A 400 13.86 -32.07 -5.44
C VAL A 400 13.36 -30.81 -4.73
N LEU A 401 13.54 -30.70 -3.41
CA LEU A 401 13.12 -29.53 -2.63
C LEU A 401 13.89 -28.27 -3.02
N VAL A 402 15.20 -28.40 -3.22
CA VAL A 402 16.11 -27.30 -3.56
C VAL A 402 15.84 -26.81 -4.98
N ILE A 403 15.77 -27.71 -5.97
CA ILE A 403 15.62 -27.32 -7.38
C ILE A 403 14.26 -26.71 -7.67
N ALA A 404 13.25 -27.07 -6.86
CA ALA A 404 11.93 -26.49 -6.95
C ALA A 404 11.86 -25.05 -6.43
N CYS A 405 12.88 -24.53 -5.72
CA CYS A 405 12.82 -23.19 -5.16
C CYS A 405 12.72 -22.12 -6.27
N PRO A 406 11.58 -21.40 -6.41
CA PRO A 406 11.34 -20.52 -7.54
C PRO A 406 11.96 -19.13 -7.29
N CYS A 407 13.27 -19.08 -7.06
CA CYS A 407 14.00 -17.86 -6.69
C CYS A 407 13.78 -16.70 -7.68
N ALA A 408 13.70 -17.02 -8.98
CA ALA A 408 13.48 -16.02 -10.03
C ALA A 408 12.02 -15.53 -10.11
N LEU A 409 11.06 -16.35 -9.70
CA LEU A 409 9.63 -16.00 -9.78
C LEU A 409 9.31 -14.82 -8.85
N GLY A 410 9.89 -14.81 -7.64
CA GLY A 410 9.73 -13.70 -6.68
C GLY A 410 10.41 -12.40 -7.12
N LEU A 411 11.38 -12.45 -8.05
CA LEU A 411 12.10 -11.29 -8.58
C LEU A 411 11.52 -10.75 -9.89
N ALA A 412 10.82 -11.58 -10.66
CA ALA A 412 10.32 -11.22 -11.98
C ALA A 412 9.37 -10.01 -11.94
N THR A 413 8.37 -10.06 -11.07
CA THR A 413 7.36 -9.00 -10.96
C THR A 413 7.94 -7.67 -10.45
N PRO A 414 8.72 -7.61 -9.35
CA PRO A 414 9.32 -6.36 -8.88
C PRO A 414 10.27 -5.70 -9.90
N ILE A 415 11.06 -6.50 -10.63
CA ILE A 415 11.97 -5.96 -11.66
C ILE A 415 11.18 -5.38 -12.83
N ALA A 416 10.18 -6.10 -13.33
CA ALA A 416 9.34 -5.63 -14.42
C ALA A 416 8.63 -4.32 -14.06
N ILE A 417 8.10 -4.21 -12.84
CA ILE A 417 7.45 -3.00 -12.35
C ILE A 417 8.45 -1.86 -12.17
N MET A 418 9.63 -2.12 -11.62
CA MET A 418 10.66 -1.10 -11.43
C MET A 418 11.10 -0.50 -12.77
N VAL A 419 11.35 -1.34 -13.77
CA VAL A 419 11.72 -0.89 -15.11
C VAL A 419 10.55 -0.19 -15.77
N GLY A 420 9.35 -0.77 -15.74
CA GLY A 420 8.14 -0.19 -16.36
C GLY A 420 7.77 1.19 -15.81
N THR A 421 7.82 1.36 -14.48
CA THR A 421 7.59 2.67 -13.84
C THR A 421 8.70 3.67 -14.16
N GLY A 422 9.96 3.22 -14.23
CA GLY A 422 11.09 4.06 -14.66
C GLY A 422 10.94 4.55 -16.11
N THR A 423 10.54 3.67 -17.03
CA THR A 423 10.27 4.03 -18.43
C THR A 423 9.06 4.96 -18.55
N ALA A 424 7.99 4.72 -17.79
CA ALA A 424 6.81 5.60 -17.78
C ALA A 424 7.15 7.03 -17.31
N ALA A 425 8.00 7.16 -16.28
CA ALA A 425 8.43 8.45 -15.78
C ALA A 425 9.22 9.26 -16.82
N GLN A 426 10.02 8.61 -17.66
CA GLN A 426 10.72 9.27 -18.78
C GLN A 426 9.75 9.87 -19.81
N HIS A 427 8.50 9.41 -19.84
CA HIS A 427 7.43 9.91 -20.70
C HIS A 427 6.43 10.82 -19.95
N GLY A 428 6.76 11.26 -18.72
CA GLY A 428 5.88 12.11 -17.92
C GLY A 428 4.67 11.40 -17.31
N ILE A 429 4.64 10.06 -17.33
CA ILE A 429 3.56 9.25 -16.76
C ILE A 429 4.02 8.72 -15.41
N LEU A 430 3.36 9.16 -14.33
CA LEU A 430 3.71 8.80 -12.96
C LEU A 430 2.71 7.80 -12.39
N PHE A 431 3.10 6.53 -12.35
CA PHE A 431 2.34 5.49 -11.65
C PHE A 431 2.63 5.55 -10.15
N ARG A 432 1.60 5.78 -9.34
CA ARG A 432 1.75 5.88 -7.88
C ARG A 432 2.02 4.54 -7.21
N ASN A 433 1.55 3.44 -7.79
CA ASN A 433 1.75 2.10 -7.24
C ASN A 433 1.81 1.04 -8.36
N ALA A 434 2.37 -0.12 -8.01
CA ALA A 434 2.47 -1.30 -8.86
C ALA A 434 1.12 -1.75 -9.45
N PRO A 435 0.04 -1.89 -8.63
CA PRO A 435 -1.31 -2.19 -9.10
C PRO A 435 -1.84 -1.28 -10.22
N ALA A 436 -1.60 0.03 -10.16
CA ALA A 436 -2.08 0.97 -11.16
C ALA A 436 -1.45 0.74 -12.54
N LEU A 437 -0.17 0.38 -12.57
CA LEU A 437 0.53 0.03 -13.82
C LEU A 437 -0.08 -1.22 -14.46
N GLU A 438 -0.43 -2.23 -13.65
CA GLU A 438 -1.06 -3.45 -14.13
C GLU A 438 -2.50 -3.22 -14.61
N ALA A 439 -3.28 -2.47 -13.83
CA ALA A 439 -4.66 -2.14 -14.16
C ALA A 439 -4.75 -1.35 -15.48
N ALA A 440 -3.79 -0.44 -15.72
CA ALA A 440 -3.72 0.34 -16.94
C ALA A 440 -3.68 -0.51 -18.22
N HIS A 441 -3.05 -1.69 -18.18
CA HIS A 441 -3.01 -2.59 -19.33
C HIS A 441 -4.39 -3.17 -19.69
N ARG A 442 -5.30 -3.27 -18.72
CA ARG A 442 -6.64 -3.85 -18.91
C ARG A 442 -7.73 -2.81 -19.18
N LEU A 443 -7.38 -1.52 -19.22
CA LEU A 443 -8.34 -0.46 -19.47
C LEU A 443 -8.90 -0.56 -20.89
N ASP A 444 -10.20 -0.76 -21.00
CA ASP A 444 -10.95 -0.71 -22.25
C ASP A 444 -11.73 0.62 -22.41
N THR A 445 -12.05 1.26 -21.29
CA THR A 445 -12.87 2.47 -21.24
C THR A 445 -12.17 3.54 -20.40
N LEU A 446 -12.09 4.76 -20.94
CA LEU A 446 -11.51 5.92 -20.26
C LEU A 446 -12.59 6.99 -20.04
N ILE A 447 -12.91 7.27 -18.78
CA ILE A 447 -13.81 8.37 -18.39
C ILE A 447 -12.93 9.53 -17.96
N LEU A 448 -13.06 10.66 -18.63
CA LEU A 448 -12.26 11.85 -18.38
C LEU A 448 -13.11 12.90 -17.70
N ASP A 449 -12.61 13.45 -16.60
CA ASP A 449 -13.18 14.67 -16.07
C ASP A 449 -12.98 15.82 -17.07
N LYS A 450 -13.91 16.76 -17.10
CA LYS A 450 -13.83 17.88 -18.04
C LYS A 450 -12.89 18.95 -17.51
N THR A 451 -13.15 19.44 -16.29
CA THR A 451 -12.48 20.65 -15.79
C THR A 451 -11.11 20.31 -15.23
N GLY A 452 -10.06 21.00 -15.68
CA GLY A 452 -8.68 20.75 -15.22
C GLY A 452 -8.02 19.49 -15.78
N THR A 453 -8.78 18.61 -16.44
CA THR A 453 -8.25 17.44 -17.18
C THR A 453 -8.33 17.67 -18.69
N LEU A 454 -9.52 17.92 -19.24
CA LEU A 454 -9.68 18.28 -20.66
C LEU A 454 -9.50 19.78 -20.91
N THR A 455 -9.71 20.61 -19.89
CA THR A 455 -9.61 22.08 -19.98
C THR A 455 -8.48 22.61 -19.10
N GLU A 456 -8.01 23.83 -19.40
CA GLU A 456 -6.97 24.51 -18.61
C GLU A 456 -7.39 24.86 -17.17
N GLY A 457 -8.67 24.68 -16.81
CA GLY A 457 -9.19 24.98 -15.46
C GLY A 457 -9.20 26.46 -15.08
N ARG A 458 -8.84 27.35 -15.99
CA ARG A 458 -8.80 28.81 -15.77
C ARG A 458 -9.77 29.50 -16.73
N PRO A 459 -10.76 30.27 -16.22
CA PRO A 459 -11.64 31.05 -17.07
C PRO A 459 -10.83 32.05 -17.90
N LYS A 460 -11.22 32.21 -19.16
CA LYS A 460 -10.62 33.17 -20.08
C LYS A 460 -11.72 33.84 -20.90
N VAL A 461 -11.58 35.14 -21.14
CA VAL A 461 -12.48 35.86 -22.04
C VAL A 461 -12.26 35.32 -23.46
N THR A 462 -13.31 34.72 -24.04
CA THR A 462 -13.28 34.17 -25.40
C THR A 462 -13.89 35.11 -26.42
N GLN A 463 -14.93 35.85 -26.02
CA GLN A 463 -15.67 36.76 -26.90
C GLN A 463 -16.16 37.98 -26.11
N ILE A 464 -16.12 39.14 -26.76
CA ILE A 464 -16.68 40.40 -26.26
C ILE A 464 -17.74 40.83 -27.27
N ILE A 465 -19.01 40.78 -26.87
CA ILE A 465 -20.15 41.07 -27.74
C ILE A 465 -20.74 42.42 -27.32
N THR A 466 -20.80 43.37 -28.25
CA THR A 466 -21.32 44.72 -28.03
C THR A 466 -22.60 44.94 -28.83
N VAL A 467 -23.49 45.80 -28.31
CA VAL A 467 -24.74 46.16 -28.99
C VAL A 467 -24.49 47.13 -30.15
N ASP A 468 -23.45 47.97 -30.09
CA ASP A 468 -23.08 48.87 -31.18
C ASP A 468 -22.36 48.12 -32.31
N THR A 469 -22.96 48.13 -33.50
CA THR A 469 -22.46 47.44 -34.70
C THR A 469 -21.64 48.35 -35.63
N LYS A 470 -21.62 49.67 -35.42
CA LYS A 470 -20.94 50.61 -36.34
C LYS A 470 -19.44 50.78 -36.04
N ASN A 471 -19.05 50.70 -34.77
CA ASN A 471 -17.66 50.79 -34.31
C ASN A 471 -17.32 49.69 -33.30
N GLN A 472 -17.56 48.43 -33.67
CA GLN A 472 -17.41 47.26 -32.79
C GLN A 472 -16.07 47.21 -32.05
N LYS A 473 -14.95 47.50 -32.71
CA LYS A 473 -13.62 47.40 -32.08
C LYS A 473 -13.45 48.42 -30.94
N GLN A 474 -13.90 49.66 -31.16
CA GLN A 474 -13.81 50.70 -30.15
C GLN A 474 -14.79 50.45 -29.00
N ALA A 475 -16.01 50.00 -29.31
CA ALA A 475 -17.00 49.62 -28.32
C ALA A 475 -16.56 48.42 -27.45
N GLN A 476 -15.89 47.42 -28.05
CA GLN A 476 -15.34 46.27 -27.33
C GLN A 476 -14.22 46.70 -26.37
N THR A 477 -13.32 47.57 -26.84
CA THR A 477 -12.24 48.13 -26.00
C THR A 477 -12.79 48.94 -24.84
N GLU A 478 -13.80 49.77 -25.08
CA GLU A 478 -14.43 50.58 -24.03
C GLU A 478 -15.18 49.72 -23.01
N LEU A 479 -15.94 48.72 -23.47
CA LEU A 479 -16.61 47.77 -22.59
C LEU A 479 -15.62 46.99 -21.72
N LEU A 480 -14.52 46.49 -22.32
CA LEU A 480 -13.49 45.76 -21.58
C LEU A 480 -12.81 46.63 -20.53
N LYS A 481 -12.51 47.89 -20.87
CA LYS A 481 -11.89 48.86 -19.95
C LYS A 481 -12.80 49.22 -18.77
N LEU A 482 -14.10 49.39 -19.02
CA LEU A 482 -15.07 49.65 -17.96
C LEU A 482 -15.25 48.42 -17.06
N ALA A 483 -15.38 47.23 -17.66
CA ALA A 483 -15.53 45.98 -16.93
C ALA A 483 -14.30 45.67 -16.08
N SER A 484 -13.07 45.85 -16.60
CA SER A 484 -11.84 45.62 -15.84
C SER A 484 -11.67 46.60 -14.69
N ALA A 485 -12.08 47.87 -14.85
CA ALA A 485 -12.05 48.86 -13.77
C ALA A 485 -12.99 48.49 -12.61
N VAL A 486 -14.15 47.91 -12.90
CA VAL A 486 -15.08 47.41 -11.87
C VAL A 486 -14.52 46.16 -11.20
N GLU A 487 -13.94 45.24 -11.97
CA GLU A 487 -13.43 43.96 -11.49
C GLU A 487 -12.01 44.04 -10.88
N GLN A 488 -11.37 45.21 -10.84
CA GLN A 488 -9.96 45.36 -10.45
C GLN A 488 -9.66 44.92 -9.00
N GLY A 489 -10.67 44.98 -8.11
CA GLY A 489 -10.58 44.49 -6.73
C GLY A 489 -11.25 43.12 -6.51
N SER A 490 -11.71 42.47 -7.58
CA SER A 490 -12.47 41.23 -7.51
C SER A 490 -11.54 40.02 -7.53
N GLU A 491 -11.58 39.23 -6.45
CA GLU A 491 -10.87 37.95 -6.38
C GLU A 491 -11.66 36.81 -7.06
N HIS A 492 -12.85 37.11 -7.61
CA HIS A 492 -13.64 36.13 -8.33
C HIS A 492 -12.92 35.71 -9.63
N PRO A 493 -12.85 34.41 -9.98
CA PRO A 493 -12.09 33.94 -11.15
C PRO A 493 -12.53 34.58 -12.48
N LEU A 494 -13.82 34.91 -12.63
CA LEU A 494 -14.31 35.64 -13.81
C LEU A 494 -13.83 37.10 -13.82
N GLY A 495 -13.82 37.77 -12.67
CA GLY A 495 -13.30 39.14 -12.55
C GLY A 495 -11.82 39.20 -12.89
N ARG A 496 -11.02 38.29 -12.32
CA ARG A 496 -9.60 38.12 -12.68
C ARG A 496 -9.40 37.83 -14.17
N ALA A 497 -10.26 37.02 -14.80
CA ALA A 497 -10.17 36.74 -16.23
C ALA A 497 -10.43 37.99 -17.10
N VAL A 498 -11.36 38.85 -16.70
CA VAL A 498 -11.66 40.13 -17.37
C VAL A 498 -10.49 41.11 -17.22
N VAL A 499 -9.95 41.24 -16.01
CA VAL A 499 -8.78 42.10 -15.73
C VAL A 499 -7.57 41.63 -16.53
N ALA A 500 -7.27 40.33 -16.55
CA ALA A 500 -6.14 39.77 -17.30
C ALA A 500 -6.27 39.98 -18.82
N GLU A 501 -7.49 39.94 -19.38
CA GLU A 501 -7.70 40.23 -20.80
C GLU A 501 -7.51 41.72 -21.12
N ALA A 502 -7.90 42.63 -20.21
CA ALA A 502 -7.64 44.06 -20.36
C ALA A 502 -6.13 44.37 -20.29
N GLU A 503 -5.40 43.77 -19.35
CA GLU A 503 -3.93 43.91 -19.24
C GLU A 503 -3.22 43.43 -20.50
N LYS A 504 -3.66 42.31 -21.09
CA LYS A 504 -3.10 41.79 -22.35
C LYS A 504 -3.28 42.76 -23.52
N GLN A 505 -4.33 43.58 -23.49
CA GLN A 505 -4.59 44.63 -24.49
C GLN A 505 -3.98 45.99 -24.10
N ASN A 506 -3.24 46.08 -22.98
CA ASN A 506 -2.64 47.29 -22.41
C ASN A 506 -3.69 48.40 -22.13
N LEU A 507 -4.84 48.04 -21.54
CA LEU A 507 -5.96 48.95 -21.28
C LEU A 507 -6.12 49.43 -19.84
#